data_AF-A0AA40MF22-F1
#
_entry.id   AF-A0AA40MF22-F1
#
_cell.length_a   1.000
_cell.length_b   1.000
_cell.length_c   1.000
_cell.angle_alpha   90.00
_cell.angle_beta   90.00
_cell.angle_gamma   90.00
#
_symmetry.space_group_name_H-M   'P 1'
#
loop_
_entity.id
_entity.type
_entity.pdbx_description
1 polymer ?
#
loop_
_entity_poly.entity_id
_entity_poly.type
_entity_poly.pdbx_seq_one_letter_code
_entity_poly.pdbx_strand_id
1 'polypeptide(L)'
;MFKVPKQAYMAEFKAAAVQRVKDGQSVGVVARELGVSEQTVRNWVKAEQAGTLNGAGAKVVTPEQMELSRLRAENKRLQMELEIAKKAAAFFAKDLL
;
A
#
# COMPACT_ATOMS: atom_id res chain seq x y z
N MET A 1 -14.18 -17.13 2.03
CA MET A 1 -14.29 -16.26 3.22
C MET A 1 -12.89 -16.10 3.82
N PHE A 2 -12.18 -15.02 3.51
CA PHE A 2 -10.90 -14.73 4.14
C PHE A 2 -11.17 -13.86 5.38
N LYS A 3 -10.85 -14.42 6.54
CA LYS A 3 -11.10 -13.84 7.87
C LYS A 3 -10.16 -12.66 8.08
N VAL A 4 -10.74 -11.48 8.34
CA VAL A 4 -10.03 -10.23 8.66
C VAL A 4 -9.13 -10.44 9.89
N PRO A 5 -7.84 -10.06 9.87
CA PRO A 5 -7.03 -10.07 11.08
C PRO A 5 -7.48 -8.92 12.02
N LYS A 6 -7.54 -9.23 13.32
CA LYS A 6 -7.91 -8.35 14.45
C LYS A 6 -7.22 -6.98 14.40
N GLN A 7 -7.83 -5.96 15.01
CA GLN A 7 -7.29 -4.60 15.23
C GLN A 7 -5.81 -4.52 15.67
N ALA A 8 -5.28 -5.54 16.36
CA ALA A 8 -3.86 -5.66 16.68
C ALA A 8 -2.95 -5.60 15.43
N TYR A 9 -3.39 -6.19 14.32
CA TYR A 9 -2.67 -6.20 13.05
C TYR A 9 -2.60 -4.80 12.42
N MET A 10 -3.54 -3.90 12.73
CA MET A 10 -3.45 -2.50 12.28
C MET A 10 -2.38 -1.71 13.03
N ALA A 11 -2.13 -1.99 14.31
CA ALA A 11 -1.13 -1.28 15.11
C ALA A 11 0.29 -1.64 14.65
N GLU A 12 0.56 -2.95 14.51
CA GLU A 12 1.84 -3.44 13.99
C GLU A 12 2.07 -2.99 12.55
N PHE A 13 1.03 -2.99 11.71
CA PHE A 13 1.12 -2.52 10.33
C PHE A 13 1.48 -1.03 10.23
N LYS A 14 0.86 -0.17 11.06
CA LYS A 14 1.21 1.25 11.14
C LYS A 14 2.63 1.46 11.66
N ALA A 15 3.03 0.74 12.71
CA ALA A 15 4.37 0.83 13.28
C ALA A 15 5.44 0.42 12.26
N ALA A 16 5.22 -0.69 11.54
CA ALA A 16 6.13 -1.14 10.49
C ALA A 16 6.25 -0.13 9.33
N ALA A 17 5.14 0.48 8.92
CA ALA A 17 5.14 1.52 7.90
C ALA A 17 5.96 2.75 8.33
N VAL A 18 5.82 3.16 9.59
CA VAL A 18 6.56 4.31 10.13
C VAL A 18 8.04 3.99 10.32
N GLN A 19 8.38 2.78 10.79
CA GLN A 19 9.77 2.34 10.93
C GLN A 19 10.50 2.35 9.59
N ARG A 20 9.87 1.85 8.51
CA ARG A 20 10.41 1.93 7.15
C ARG A 20 10.77 3.35 6.71
N VAL A 21 9.92 4.32 7.04
CA VAL A 21 10.19 5.73 6.74
C VAL A 21 11.35 6.28 7.59
N LYS A 22 11.44 5.89 8.87
CA LYS A 22 12.57 6.23 9.74
C LYS A 22 13.90 5.64 9.26
N ASP A 23 13.85 4.44 8.69
CA ASP A 23 15.00 3.75 8.11
C ASP A 23 15.44 4.38 6.75
N GLY A 24 14.78 5.46 6.33
CA GLY A 24 15.18 6.27 5.17
C GLY A 24 14.40 5.97 3.89
N GLN A 25 13.41 5.07 3.91
CA GLN A 25 12.55 4.87 2.74
C GLN A 25 11.65 6.09 2.51
N SER A 26 11.44 6.45 1.25
CA SER A 26 10.57 7.58 0.93
C SER A 26 9.11 7.25 1.27
N VAL A 27 8.38 8.25 1.75
CA VAL A 27 6.95 8.16 2.04
C VAL A 27 6.17 7.67 0.81
N GLY A 28 6.54 8.13 -0.39
CA GLY A 28 5.91 7.71 -1.65
C GLY A 28 6.08 6.22 -1.95
N VAL A 29 7.28 5.67 -1.71
CA VAL A 29 7.55 4.24 -1.89
C VAL A 29 6.74 3.42 -0.90
N VAL A 30 6.79 3.77 0.38
CA VAL A 30 6.06 3.07 1.45
C VAL A 30 4.54 3.14 1.19
N ALA A 31 4.01 4.30 0.80
CA ALA A 31 2.60 4.45 0.48
C ALA A 31 2.17 3.57 -0.71
N ARG A 32 2.98 3.54 -1.77
CA ARG A 32 2.72 2.72 -2.97
C ARG A 32 2.73 1.22 -2.65
N GLU A 33 3.70 0.75 -1.88
CA GLU A 33 3.81 -0.66 -1.48
C GLU A 33 2.64 -1.08 -0.58
N LEU A 34 2.22 -0.20 0.33
CA LEU A 34 1.12 -0.47 1.26
C LEU A 34 -0.26 -0.18 0.66
N GLY A 35 -0.33 0.36 -0.56
CA GLY A 35 -1.59 0.71 -1.23
C GLY A 35 -2.35 1.90 -0.64
N VAL A 36 -1.72 2.67 0.27
CA VAL A 36 -2.34 3.81 0.94
C VAL A 36 -1.89 5.13 0.33
N SER A 37 -2.53 6.24 0.70
CA SER A 37 -2.07 7.57 0.27
C SER A 37 -0.78 7.98 0.99
N GLU A 38 0.06 8.77 0.34
CA GLU A 38 1.22 9.36 1.01
C GLU A 38 0.84 10.17 2.24
N GLN A 39 -0.30 10.89 2.17
CA GLN A 39 -0.81 11.66 3.31
C GLN A 39 -1.11 10.75 4.51
N THR A 40 -1.62 9.54 4.27
CA THR A 40 -1.87 8.55 5.32
C THR A 40 -0.58 8.16 6.03
N VAL A 41 0.48 7.88 5.27
CA VAL A 41 1.80 7.53 5.83
C VAL A 41 2.41 8.71 6.58
N ARG A 42 2.33 9.94 6.03
CA ARG A 42 2.78 11.16 6.74
C ARG A 42 2.04 11.36 8.05
N ASN A 43 0.73 11.09 8.08
CA ASN A 43 -0.07 11.19 9.29
C ASN A 43 0.35 10.16 10.34
N TRP A 44 0.71 8.94 9.93
CA TRP A 44 1.25 7.94 10.85
C TRP A 44 2.61 8.35 11.42
N VAL A 45 3.53 8.84 10.58
CA VAL A 45 4.83 9.35 11.06
C VAL A 45 4.64 10.49 12.07
N LYS A 46 3.74 11.44 11.78
CA LYS A 46 3.40 12.53 12.73
C LYS A 46 2.79 12.01 14.03
N ALA A 47 1.87 11.04 13.94
CA ALA A 47 1.23 10.46 15.12
C ALA A 47 2.24 9.70 15.99
N GLU A 48 3.22 9.02 15.38
CA GLU A 48 4.30 8.36 16.10
C GLU A 48 5.23 9.36 16.81
N GLN A 49 5.63 10.44 16.13
CA GLN A 49 6.40 11.53 16.75
C GLN A 49 5.67 12.18 17.93
N ALA A 50 4.33 12.24 17.86
CA ALA A 50 3.48 12.74 18.95
C ALA A 50 3.16 11.68 20.02
N GLY A 51 3.67 10.45 19.91
CA GLY A 51 3.34 9.35 20.82
C GLY A 51 1.90 8.85 20.75
N THR A 52 1.15 9.25 19.72
CA THR A 52 -0.29 8.97 19.54
C THR A 52 -0.61 8.04 18.38
N LEU A 53 0.40 7.34 17.81
CA LEU A 53 0.21 6.42 16.67
C LEU A 53 -0.91 5.39 16.89
N ASN A 54 -1.04 4.93 18.14
CA ASN A 54 -2.05 3.97 18.59
C ASN A 54 -3.14 4.63 19.47
N GLY A 55 -3.15 5.96 19.56
CA GLY A 55 -4.12 6.72 20.36
C GLY A 55 -5.51 6.77 19.71
N ALA A 56 -6.54 6.94 20.54
CA ALA A 56 -7.97 6.87 20.18
C ALA A 56 -8.48 7.93 19.17
N GLY A 57 -7.61 8.72 18.53
CA GLY A 57 -7.97 9.77 17.58
C GLY A 57 -7.72 9.46 16.09
N ALA A 58 -7.09 8.33 15.77
CA ALA A 58 -6.86 7.96 14.38
C ALA A 58 -8.15 7.37 13.78
N LYS A 59 -8.69 8.01 12.74
CA LYS A 59 -9.82 7.51 11.94
C LYS A 59 -9.59 6.03 11.64
N VAL A 60 -10.41 5.16 12.23
CA VAL A 60 -10.30 3.71 12.06
C VAL A 60 -10.57 3.43 10.59
N VAL A 61 -9.53 3.04 9.85
CA VAL A 61 -9.69 2.58 8.47
C VAL A 61 -10.39 1.24 8.58
N THR A 62 -11.55 1.11 7.96
CA THR A 62 -12.32 -0.12 8.09
C THR A 62 -11.61 -1.24 7.33
N PRO A 63 -11.80 -2.51 7.73
CA PRO A 63 -11.26 -3.66 6.98
C PRO A 63 -11.62 -3.62 5.49
N GLU A 64 -12.82 -3.15 5.16
CA GLU A 64 -13.30 -3.02 3.79
C GLU A 64 -12.52 -1.95 3.02
N GLN A 65 -12.16 -0.85 3.67
CA GLN A 65 -11.33 0.21 3.07
C GLN A 65 -9.89 -0.28 2.83
N MET A 66 -9.35 -1.10 3.74
CA MET A 66 -8.04 -1.72 3.55
C MET A 66 -8.05 -2.70 2.38
N GLU A 67 -9.06 -3.57 2.33
CA GLU A 67 -9.19 -4.56 1.26
C GLU A 67 -9.43 -3.89 -0.09
N LEU A 68 -10.26 -2.85 -0.15
CA LEU A 68 -10.47 -2.06 -1.37
C LEU A 68 -9.17 -1.41 -1.85
N SER A 69 -8.35 -0.89 -0.94
CA SER A 69 -7.04 -0.31 -1.24
C SER A 69 -6.08 -1.36 -1.80
N ARG A 70 -6.00 -2.53 -1.15
CA ARG A 70 -5.20 -3.68 -1.62
C ARG A 70 -5.63 -4.11 -3.02
N LEU A 71 -6.93 -4.34 -3.23
CA LEU A 71 -7.47 -4.79 -4.51
C LEU A 71 -7.19 -3.78 -5.63
N ARG A 72 -7.28 -2.47 -5.35
CA ARG A 72 -6.93 -1.43 -6.33
C ARG A 72 -5.45 -1.44 -6.69
N ALA A 73 -4.57 -1.64 -5.71
CA ALA A 73 -3.13 -1.74 -5.95
C ALA A 73 -2.78 -2.97 -6.80
N GLU A 74 -3.37 -4.11 -6.47
CA GLU A 74 -3.18 -5.37 -7.21
C GLU A 74 -3.73 -5.26 -8.65
N ASN A 75 -4.91 -4.69 -8.83
CA ASN A 75 -5.48 -4.46 -10.16
C ASN A 75 -4.57 -3.56 -11.02
N LYS A 76 -4.03 -2.48 -10.45
CA LYS A 76 -3.10 -1.59 -11.15
C LYS A 76 -1.81 -2.31 -11.57
N ARG A 77 -1.28 -3.18 -10.70
CA ARG A 77 -0.10 -4.01 -11.01
C ARG A 77 -0.41 -4.96 -12.17
N LEU A 78 -1.52 -5.69 -12.10
CA LEU A 78 -1.93 -6.63 -13.14
C LEU A 78 -2.15 -5.96 -14.49
N GLN A 79 -2.76 -4.76 -14.51
CA GLN A 79 -2.90 -3.97 -15.73
C GLN A 79 -1.54 -3.62 -16.34
N MET A 80 -0.58 -3.21 -15.52
CA MET A 80 0.77 -2.90 -15.99
C MET A 80 1.49 -4.12 -16.58
N GLU A 81 1.41 -5.27 -15.91
CA GLU A 81 1.98 -6.54 -16.40
C GLU A 81 1.35 -6.97 -17.72
N LEU A 82 0.03 -6.85 -17.84
CA LEU A 82 -0.72 -7.15 -19.04
C LEU A 82 -0.34 -6.23 -20.21
N GLU A 83 -0.13 -4.94 -19.95
CA GLU A 83 0.35 -4.00 -20.98
C GLU A 83 1.78 -4.31 -21.44
N ILE A 84 2.67 -4.74 -20.54
CA ILE A 84 4.02 -5.20 -20.91
C ILE A 84 3.93 -6.45 -21.78
N ALA A 85 3.10 -7.43 -21.39
CA ALA A 85 2.90 -8.66 -22.16
C ALA A 85 2.33 -8.38 -23.56
N LYS A 86 1.35 -7.47 -23.69
CA LYS A 86 0.83 -7.02 -24.99
C LYS A 86 1.91 -6.39 -25.87
N LYS A 87 2.74 -5.52 -25.31
CA LYS A 87 3.84 -4.88 -26.04
C LYS A 87 4.87 -5.91 -26.51
N ALA A 88 5.21 -6.87 -25.66
CA ALA A 88 6.10 -7.96 -26.03
C ALA A 88 5.50 -8.82 -27.18
N ALA A 89 4.23 -9.22 -27.05
CA ALA A 89 3.54 -9.98 -28.10
C ALA A 89 3.49 -9.21 -29.44
N ALA A 90 3.21 -7.91 -29.40
CA ALA A 90 3.19 -7.05 -30.59
C ALA A 90 4.57 -6.87 -31.22
N PHE A 91 5.64 -6.82 -30.41
CA PHE A 91 7.02 -6.77 -30.88
C PHE A 91 7.38 -8.06 -31.63
N PHE A 92 7.17 -9.23 -31.00
CA PHE A 92 7.47 -10.51 -31.63
C PHE A 92 6.61 -10.79 -32.88
N ALA A 93 5.35 -10.37 -32.90
CA ALA A 93 4.50 -10.50 -34.08
C ALA A 93 4.98 -9.67 -35.29
N LYS A 94 5.74 -8.58 -35.07
CA LYS A 94 6.34 -7.76 -36.14
C LYS A 94 7.65 -8.34 -36.67
N ASP A 95 8.42 -9.06 -35.86
CA ASP A 95 9.68 -9.69 -36.27
C ASP A 95 9.49 -11.02 -37.04
N LEU A 96 8.26 -11.58 -37.00
CA LEU A 96 7.88 -12.83 -37.67
C LEU A 96 7.23 -12.62 -39.06
N LEU A 97 7.09 -11.38 -39.53
CA LEU A 97 6.57 -10.97 -40.84
C LEU A 97 7.67 -10.33 -41.70
#